data_AF-A0A401LPZ0-F1
#
_entry.id   AF-A0A401LPZ0-F1
#
_cell.length_a   1.000
_cell.length_b   1.000
_cell.length_c   1.000
_cell.angle_alpha   90.00
_cell.angle_beta   90.00
_cell.angle_gamma   90.00
#
_symmetry.space_group_name_H-M   'P 1'
#
loop_
_entity.id
_entity.type
_entity.pdbx_description
1 polymer ?
#
loop_
_entity_poly.entity_id
_entity_poly.type
_entity_poly.pdbx_seq_one_letter_code
_entity_poly.pdbx_strand_id
1 'polypeptide(L)'
;MAKKKEEQVADIMRQFVELKQKHPDAMLLFRQGDFYEMYREDAVKASVLLALKISERIIPSEKDPVKTVAFPKQDIDVYLPKLIRSGQRVAICDAIETLQRQAEKEQTISNSDDMAKKKKDKAVQEEPIQAVKKEAKEKPAQEIKAEQQSETKQDRKSREPQMVTTNGEKVTHGHAYQSKANPEEWYFTAKIDGVQLKPQKMDAADLAAYQKKEMTVPQLMERYYPTKLMPKVSEEAFKMPKSIAGPEGGIQVEKFNVYKEKDEQRPDYGKYKFYVQIGDTKMSAVASRQDLNAYFDRVATPEQLVERNFGERLHLKSAYEKYQLPEGVDPKGVRVAKDRGDNKWKVSVDMGEKGRTDRHEISFDDGYSLFKTKTATREQIAAKYLNSEISGLLAANTAKMEKSASMKM
;
A
#
# COMPACT_ATOMS: atom_id res chain seq x y z
N MET A 1 -24.08 36.35 24.04
CA MET A 1 -23.39 35.19 23.42
C MET A 1 -23.64 35.09 21.92
N ALA A 2 -24.89 35.21 21.42
CA ALA A 2 -25.27 35.07 20.01
C ALA A 2 -24.28 35.66 18.98
N LYS A 3 -23.97 36.97 19.07
CA LYS A 3 -23.04 37.68 18.18
C LYS A 3 -21.67 37.00 17.98
N LYS A 4 -21.09 36.40 19.02
CA LYS A 4 -19.80 35.66 18.93
C LYS A 4 -19.95 34.31 18.21
N LYS A 5 -21.12 33.67 18.29
CA LYS A 5 -21.42 32.42 17.57
C LYS A 5 -21.73 32.69 16.09
N GLU A 6 -22.41 33.79 15.78
CA GLU A 6 -22.62 34.28 14.41
C GLU A 6 -21.28 34.57 13.72
N GLU A 7 -20.40 35.30 14.39
CA GLU A 7 -19.05 35.65 13.92
C GLU A 7 -18.16 34.41 13.68
N GLN A 8 -18.26 33.38 14.54
CA GLN A 8 -17.59 32.09 14.33
C GLN A 8 -18.14 31.31 13.12
N VAL A 9 -19.45 31.31 12.90
CA VAL A 9 -20.06 30.61 11.75
C VAL A 9 -19.77 31.34 10.43
N ALA A 10 -19.66 32.67 10.45
CA ALA A 10 -19.18 33.46 9.32
C ALA A 10 -17.76 33.06 8.90
N ASP A 11 -16.82 32.93 9.85
CA ASP A 11 -15.44 32.53 9.55
C ASP A 11 -15.35 31.07 9.05
N ILE A 12 -16.11 30.14 9.63
CA ILE A 12 -16.19 28.75 9.13
C ILE A 12 -16.64 28.69 7.67
N MET A 13 -17.61 29.52 7.25
CA MET A 13 -18.04 29.57 5.84
C MET A 13 -16.94 30.11 4.91
N ARG A 14 -16.13 31.07 5.36
CA ARG A 14 -14.95 31.54 4.63
C ARG A 14 -13.90 30.43 4.47
N GLN A 15 -13.61 29.72 5.56
CA GLN A 15 -12.69 28.56 5.56
C GLN A 15 -13.22 27.42 4.66
N PHE A 16 -14.54 27.17 4.65
CA PHE A 16 -15.17 26.21 3.73
C PHE A 16 -14.89 26.56 2.27
N VAL A 17 -15.08 27.82 1.85
CA VAL A 17 -14.83 28.23 0.46
C VAL A 17 -13.36 28.08 0.08
N GLU A 18 -12.43 28.51 0.94
CA GLU A 18 -10.98 28.38 0.67
C GLU A 18 -10.53 26.92 0.58
N LEU A 19 -10.97 26.07 1.52
CA LEU A 19 -10.63 24.65 1.51
C LEU A 19 -11.32 23.90 0.36
N LYS A 20 -12.52 24.31 -0.06
CA LYS A 20 -13.20 23.73 -1.22
C LYS A 20 -12.54 24.10 -2.55
N GLN A 21 -11.96 25.30 -2.67
CA GLN A 21 -11.11 25.66 -3.81
C GLN A 21 -9.84 24.80 -3.89
N LYS A 22 -9.22 24.49 -2.74
CA LYS A 22 -8.04 23.60 -2.67
C LYS A 22 -8.39 22.12 -2.90
N HIS A 23 -9.61 21.70 -2.54
CA HIS A 23 -10.07 20.31 -2.59
C HIS A 23 -11.49 20.16 -3.17
N PRO A 24 -11.72 20.47 -4.46
CA PRO A 24 -13.06 20.44 -5.07
C PRO A 24 -13.69 19.04 -5.04
N ASP A 25 -12.88 18.01 -5.32
CA ASP A 25 -13.28 16.59 -5.34
C ASP A 25 -13.63 16.00 -3.96
N ALA A 26 -13.36 16.71 -2.85
CA ALA A 26 -13.52 16.19 -1.49
C ALA A 26 -14.71 16.83 -0.78
N MET A 27 -15.50 16.01 -0.08
CA MET A 27 -16.49 16.52 0.88
C MET A 27 -15.79 16.94 2.17
N LEU A 28 -16.13 18.11 2.69
CA LEU A 28 -15.47 18.67 3.88
C LEU A 28 -16.31 18.40 5.15
N LEU A 29 -15.70 17.74 6.15
CA LEU A 29 -16.24 17.56 7.50
C LEU A 29 -15.61 18.58 8.45
N PHE A 30 -16.33 19.63 8.84
CA PHE A 30 -15.85 20.62 9.80
C PHE A 30 -16.23 20.23 11.22
N ARG A 31 -15.25 20.11 12.13
CA ARG A 31 -15.53 19.77 13.52
C ARG A 31 -15.88 21.03 14.32
N GLN A 32 -17.16 21.18 14.67
CA GLN A 32 -17.65 22.24 15.55
C GLN A 32 -17.99 21.65 16.93
N GLY A 33 -16.96 21.56 17.79
CA GLY A 33 -17.06 20.96 19.12
C GLY A 33 -17.23 19.43 19.05
N ASP A 34 -18.41 18.96 19.45
CA ASP A 34 -18.79 17.54 19.52
C ASP A 34 -19.60 17.07 18.30
N PHE A 35 -19.69 17.89 17.25
CA PHE A 35 -20.34 17.54 15.97
C PHE A 35 -19.39 17.76 14.79
N TYR A 36 -19.55 16.94 13.76
CA TYR A 36 -19.05 17.27 12.42
C TYR A 36 -20.21 17.87 11.61
N GLU A 37 -20.03 19.10 11.12
CA GLU A 37 -20.95 19.78 10.19
C GLU A 37 -20.42 19.72 8.75
N MET A 38 -21.35 19.66 7.80
CA MET A 38 -21.13 19.73 6.34
C MET A 38 -22.04 20.80 5.76
N TYR A 39 -21.61 21.46 4.67
CA TYR A 39 -22.27 22.65 4.11
C TYR A 39 -22.56 22.53 2.61
N ARG A 40 -23.54 23.31 2.12
CA ARG A 40 -23.91 23.46 0.69
C ARG A 40 -24.14 22.10 0.00
N GLU A 41 -23.50 21.84 -1.14
CA GLU A 41 -23.65 20.58 -1.88
C GLU A 41 -23.20 19.34 -1.10
N ASP A 42 -22.16 19.48 -0.27
CA ASP A 42 -21.62 18.34 0.48
C ASP A 42 -22.61 17.87 1.55
N ALA A 43 -23.39 18.79 2.13
CA ALA A 43 -24.53 18.47 2.98
C ALA A 43 -25.62 17.70 2.22
N VAL A 44 -25.95 18.12 0.99
CA VAL A 44 -26.96 17.44 0.16
C VAL A 44 -26.48 16.02 -0.19
N LYS A 45 -25.21 15.86 -0.63
CA LYS A 45 -24.60 14.56 -0.93
C LYS A 45 -24.57 13.66 0.32
N ALA A 46 -24.17 14.20 1.47
CA ALA A 46 -24.12 13.46 2.73
C ALA A 46 -25.50 13.02 3.23
N SER A 47 -26.54 13.86 3.10
CA SER A 47 -27.90 13.48 3.53
C SER A 47 -28.42 12.24 2.81
N VAL A 48 -28.23 12.16 1.49
CA VAL A 48 -28.60 11.02 0.66
C VAL A 48 -27.75 9.78 0.98
N LEU A 49 -26.45 9.95 1.21
CA LEU A 49 -25.51 8.84 1.46
C LEU A 49 -25.59 8.27 2.88
N LEU A 50 -26.00 9.06 3.86
CA LEU A 50 -26.02 8.71 5.28
C LEU A 50 -27.44 8.57 5.86
N ALA A 51 -28.47 8.89 5.09
CA ALA A 51 -29.86 9.03 5.52
C ALA A 51 -30.06 10.06 6.66
N LEU A 52 -29.24 11.12 6.68
CA LEU A 52 -29.29 12.19 7.68
C LEU A 52 -30.19 13.34 7.22
N LYS A 53 -30.90 13.97 8.17
CA LYS A 53 -31.80 15.10 7.89
C LYS A 53 -31.01 16.37 7.51
N ILE A 54 -31.27 16.92 6.33
CA ILE A 54 -30.82 18.28 5.96
C ILE A 54 -31.50 19.30 6.88
N SER A 55 -30.71 20.24 7.40
CA SER A 55 -31.18 21.48 7.99
C SER A 55 -30.82 22.66 7.08
N GLU A 56 -31.54 23.78 7.20
CA GLU A 56 -31.16 25.03 6.53
C GLU A 56 -30.88 26.08 7.60
N ARG A 57 -29.70 26.70 7.51
CA ARG A 57 -29.22 27.71 8.48
C ARG A 57 -28.98 29.02 7.72
N ILE A 58 -29.65 30.08 8.15
CA ILE A 58 -29.31 31.44 7.71
C ILE A 58 -27.99 31.83 8.38
N ILE A 59 -27.01 32.25 7.58
CA ILE A 59 -25.68 32.65 8.04
C ILE A 59 -25.48 34.12 7.64
N PRO A 60 -25.12 35.06 8.56
CA PRO A 60 -25.10 36.50 8.26
C PRO A 60 -24.18 36.95 7.12
N SER A 61 -23.25 36.11 6.67
CA SER A 61 -22.33 36.37 5.56
C SER A 61 -22.82 35.84 4.20
N GLU A 62 -23.97 35.17 4.16
CA GLU A 62 -24.54 34.52 2.98
C GLU A 62 -25.91 35.14 2.66
N LYS A 63 -26.24 35.28 1.38
CA LYS A 63 -27.53 35.85 0.95
C LYS A 63 -28.69 34.84 1.02
N ASP A 64 -28.37 33.56 0.87
CA ASP A 64 -29.32 32.45 0.78
C ASP A 64 -29.17 31.49 1.99
N PRO A 65 -30.24 30.81 2.43
CA PRO A 65 -30.15 29.79 3.47
C PRO A 65 -29.17 28.66 3.10
N VAL A 66 -28.19 28.40 3.95
CA VAL A 66 -27.18 27.37 3.70
C VAL A 66 -27.70 26.01 4.18
N LYS A 67 -27.78 25.05 3.26
CA LYS A 67 -28.04 23.64 3.58
C LYS A 67 -26.89 23.07 4.38
N THR A 68 -27.20 22.46 5.52
CA THR A 68 -26.25 21.79 6.41
C THR A 68 -26.71 20.39 6.80
N VAL A 69 -25.75 19.52 7.09
CA VAL A 69 -25.95 18.22 7.73
C VAL A 69 -24.94 18.10 8.85
N ALA A 70 -25.34 17.55 9.98
CA ALA A 70 -24.46 17.35 11.13
C ALA A 70 -24.66 15.97 11.75
N PHE A 71 -23.60 15.40 12.30
CA PHE A 71 -23.66 14.18 13.12
C PHE A 71 -22.69 14.25 14.32
N PRO A 72 -22.96 13.53 15.42
CA PRO A 72 -22.08 13.50 16.59
C PRO A 72 -20.67 13.01 16.25
N LYS A 73 -19.64 13.60 16.88
CA LYS A 73 -18.24 13.22 16.69
C LYS A 73 -18.00 11.73 16.91
N GLN A 74 -18.71 11.13 17.88
CA GLN A 74 -18.63 9.70 18.21
C GLN A 74 -19.06 8.79 17.05
N ASP A 75 -19.98 9.25 16.19
CA ASP A 75 -20.48 8.45 15.06
C ASP A 75 -19.56 8.50 13.83
N ILE A 76 -18.40 9.15 13.89
CA ILE A 76 -17.49 9.22 12.74
C ILE A 76 -17.07 7.83 12.25
N ASP A 77 -16.83 6.88 13.14
CA ASP A 77 -16.47 5.50 12.79
C ASP A 77 -17.65 4.72 12.14
N VAL A 78 -18.89 5.22 12.29
CA VAL A 78 -20.09 4.67 11.65
C VAL A 78 -20.35 5.33 10.28
N TYR A 79 -20.15 6.64 10.16
CA TYR A 79 -20.49 7.40 8.95
C TYR A 79 -19.33 7.57 7.96
N LEU A 80 -18.10 7.80 8.41
CA LEU A 80 -16.93 7.96 7.53
C LEU A 80 -16.69 6.73 6.62
N PRO A 81 -16.81 5.47 7.10
CA PRO A 81 -16.70 4.31 6.22
C PRO A 81 -17.86 4.18 5.22
N LYS A 82 -19.04 4.78 5.47
CA LYS A 82 -20.15 4.81 4.50
C LYS A 82 -19.83 5.79 3.37
N LEU A 83 -19.32 6.99 3.70
CA LEU A 83 -18.90 7.99 2.72
C LEU A 83 -17.75 7.50 1.83
N ILE A 84 -16.76 6.81 2.41
CA ILE A 84 -15.64 6.25 1.65
C ILE A 84 -16.12 5.10 0.73
N ARG A 85 -17.02 4.22 1.20
CA ARG A 85 -17.57 3.11 0.40
C ARG A 85 -18.45 3.57 -0.76
N SER A 86 -19.09 4.74 -0.67
CA SER A 86 -19.80 5.37 -1.81
C SER A 86 -18.88 6.15 -2.76
N GLY A 87 -17.57 5.95 -2.65
CA GLY A 87 -16.56 6.50 -3.56
C GLY A 87 -16.25 7.99 -3.35
N GLN A 88 -16.79 8.62 -2.31
CA GLN A 88 -16.50 10.02 -2.02
C GLN A 88 -15.14 10.17 -1.34
N ARG A 89 -14.36 11.15 -1.77
CA ARG A 89 -13.21 11.63 -0.99
C ARG A 89 -13.74 12.50 0.15
N VAL A 90 -13.17 12.34 1.34
CA VAL A 90 -13.57 13.09 2.54
C VAL A 90 -12.33 13.72 3.16
N ALA A 91 -12.41 15.01 3.49
CA ALA A 91 -11.40 15.72 4.26
C ALA A 91 -11.99 16.09 5.63
N ILE A 92 -11.21 15.88 6.69
CA ILE A 92 -11.60 16.19 8.08
C ILE A 92 -10.88 17.47 8.49
N CYS A 93 -11.66 18.46 8.91
CA CYS A 93 -11.20 19.80 9.29
C CYS A 93 -11.43 19.99 10.79
N ASP A 94 -10.47 19.50 11.58
CA ASP A 94 -10.42 19.68 13.04
C ASP A 94 -9.74 21.00 13.41
N ALA A 95 -10.31 21.72 14.39
CA ALA A 95 -9.72 22.95 14.90
C ALA A 95 -8.42 22.68 15.67
N ILE A 96 -7.33 23.37 15.30
CA ILE A 96 -6.03 23.29 15.98
C ILE A 96 -6.07 24.19 17.23
N GLU A 97 -6.81 23.76 18.24
CA GLU A 97 -6.84 24.45 19.54
C GLU A 97 -5.60 24.08 20.36
N THR A 98 -4.88 25.09 20.88
CA THR A 98 -3.62 24.89 21.61
C THR A 98 -3.84 24.13 22.91
N LEU A 99 -3.08 23.05 23.11
CA LEU A 99 -3.20 22.06 24.19
C LEU A 99 -2.94 22.65 25.59
N GLN A 100 -3.93 23.34 26.18
CA GLN A 100 -3.83 23.90 27.54
C GLN A 100 -5.09 23.72 28.43
N ARG A 101 -6.16 23.04 27.97
CA ARG A 101 -7.46 22.99 28.71
C ARG A 101 -8.18 21.65 28.82
N GLN A 102 -7.55 20.54 28.43
CA GLN A 102 -8.18 19.21 28.53
C GLN A 102 -7.68 18.36 29.71
N ALA A 103 -6.60 18.75 30.39
CA ALA A 103 -6.08 18.03 31.57
C ALA A 103 -6.93 18.19 32.84
N GLU A 104 -7.78 19.23 32.93
CA GLU A 104 -8.48 19.61 34.17
C GLU A 104 -9.86 18.95 34.36
N LYS A 105 -10.30 18.08 33.43
CA LYS A 105 -11.66 17.50 33.45
C LYS A 105 -11.75 16.00 33.75
N GLU A 106 -10.63 15.28 33.82
CA GLU A 106 -10.63 13.84 34.11
C GLU A 106 -10.52 13.51 35.62
N GLN A 107 -10.45 14.51 36.50
CA GLN A 107 -10.27 14.33 37.95
C GLN A 107 -11.52 14.58 38.81
N THR A 108 -12.68 14.84 38.22
CA THR A 108 -13.94 15.08 38.97
C THR A 108 -15.14 14.31 38.41
N ILE A 109 -15.17 13.01 38.70
CA ILE A 109 -16.25 12.33 39.46
C ILE A 109 -15.80 10.90 39.78
N SER A 110 -15.88 10.51 41.04
CA SER A 110 -15.72 9.12 41.48
C SER A 110 -16.80 8.77 42.51
N ASN A 111 -17.23 7.51 42.47
CA ASN A 111 -17.96 6.76 43.50
C ASN A 111 -19.35 7.26 43.95
N SER A 112 -20.38 6.48 43.61
CA SER A 112 -21.49 6.15 44.52
C SER A 112 -22.13 4.81 44.10
N ASP A 113 -22.31 3.89 45.05
CA ASP A 113 -22.92 2.57 44.85
C ASP A 113 -24.46 2.62 44.67
N ASP A 114 -25.06 1.55 44.09
CA ASP A 114 -25.97 0.59 44.79
C ASP A 114 -26.63 -0.41 43.77
N MET A 115 -27.48 -1.33 44.24
CA MET A 115 -27.77 -2.62 43.59
C MET A 115 -29.16 -2.86 42.97
N ALA A 116 -29.14 -3.68 41.91
CA ALA A 116 -30.05 -4.78 41.56
C ALA A 116 -31.55 -4.55 41.21
N LYS A 117 -32.00 -5.25 40.14
CA LYS A 117 -33.07 -6.29 40.23
C LYS A 117 -33.25 -7.18 38.98
N LYS A 118 -33.86 -8.36 39.21
CA LYS A 118 -34.07 -9.50 38.28
C LYS A 118 -35.26 -9.34 37.31
N LYS A 119 -35.13 -9.91 36.10
CA LYS A 119 -36.05 -10.79 35.31
C LYS A 119 -35.54 -10.81 33.84
N LYS A 120 -35.34 -11.90 33.08
CA LYS A 120 -35.78 -13.33 33.03
C LYS A 120 -37.11 -13.61 32.28
N ASP A 121 -37.03 -14.58 31.35
CA ASP A 121 -38.08 -15.21 30.53
C ASP A 121 -38.60 -14.32 29.35
N LYS A 122 -38.97 -14.82 28.15
CA LYS A 122 -39.13 -16.20 27.62
C LYS A 122 -39.01 -16.24 26.07
N ALA A 123 -39.03 -17.42 25.42
CA ALA A 123 -38.97 -17.60 23.95
C ALA A 123 -40.12 -18.46 23.38
N VAL A 124 -40.59 -18.14 22.16
CA VAL A 124 -41.73 -18.67 21.33
C VAL A 124 -41.51 -18.12 19.87
N GLN A 125 -41.59 -18.76 18.68
CA GLN A 125 -42.07 -20.06 18.11
C GLN A 125 -43.58 -20.10 17.71
N GLU A 126 -44.04 -20.37 16.47
CA GLU A 126 -43.47 -20.77 15.16
C GLU A 126 -44.40 -20.25 13.99
N GLU A 127 -43.97 -20.09 12.73
CA GLU A 127 -44.19 -20.97 11.52
C GLU A 127 -45.61 -21.59 11.31
N PRO A 128 -46.02 -21.99 10.07
CA PRO A 128 -45.95 -21.32 8.75
C PRO A 128 -47.27 -21.51 7.90
N ILE A 129 -47.35 -21.01 6.64
CA ILE A 129 -48.37 -21.41 5.63
C ILE A 129 -47.74 -21.52 4.22
N GLN A 130 -48.17 -22.49 3.39
CA GLN A 130 -47.63 -22.76 2.03
C GLN A 130 -48.65 -22.80 0.87
N ALA A 131 -48.21 -22.25 -0.28
CA ALA A 131 -48.34 -22.65 -1.70
C ALA A 131 -49.49 -23.53 -2.29
N VAL A 132 -49.98 -23.10 -3.48
CA VAL A 132 -50.60 -23.89 -4.57
C VAL A 132 -50.15 -23.20 -5.90
N LYS A 133 -49.39 -23.80 -6.84
CA LYS A 133 -49.76 -24.66 -8.03
C LYS A 133 -50.83 -24.00 -8.94
N LYS A 134 -50.83 -24.04 -10.29
CA LYS A 134 -50.05 -24.66 -11.41
C LYS A 134 -50.12 -23.67 -12.63
N GLU A 135 -49.70 -23.85 -13.89
CA GLU A 135 -49.53 -25.00 -14.81
C GLU A 135 -48.58 -24.64 -16.00
N ALA A 136 -48.39 -25.52 -17.00
CA ALA A 136 -47.46 -25.30 -18.15
C ALA A 136 -47.94 -25.91 -19.49
N LYS A 137 -47.41 -25.43 -20.64
CA LYS A 137 -47.55 -26.00 -22.00
C LYS A 137 -46.34 -25.65 -22.89
N GLU A 138 -46.14 -26.38 -23.99
CA GLU A 138 -44.88 -26.42 -24.78
C GLU A 138 -44.99 -25.96 -26.27
N LYS A 139 -43.84 -25.47 -26.80
CA LYS A 139 -43.31 -25.62 -28.19
C LYS A 139 -44.10 -24.98 -29.38
N PRO A 140 -43.48 -24.85 -30.59
CA PRO A 140 -42.08 -25.06 -31.00
C PRO A 140 -41.41 -23.76 -31.55
N ALA A 141 -40.25 -23.88 -32.23
CA ALA A 141 -39.38 -22.77 -32.66
C ALA A 141 -39.34 -22.52 -34.18
N GLN A 142 -38.80 -21.37 -34.61
CA GLN A 142 -38.17 -21.15 -35.92
C GLN A 142 -37.14 -19.99 -35.86
N GLU A 143 -36.32 -19.85 -36.91
CA GLU A 143 -35.05 -19.08 -36.92
C GLU A 143 -35.09 -17.75 -37.71
N ILE A 144 -33.92 -17.09 -37.79
CA ILE A 144 -33.41 -16.20 -38.88
C ILE A 144 -33.19 -14.70 -38.55
N LYS A 145 -31.89 -14.32 -38.52
CA LYS A 145 -31.23 -13.04 -38.84
C LYS A 145 -31.59 -11.71 -38.13
N ALA A 146 -30.60 -11.28 -37.33
CA ALA A 146 -29.78 -10.08 -37.55
C ALA A 146 -30.22 -8.67 -37.09
N GLU A 147 -29.17 -7.86 -36.87
CA GLU A 147 -29.08 -6.40 -36.77
C GLU A 147 -29.50 -5.64 -35.49
N GLN A 148 -28.47 -5.00 -34.92
CA GLN A 148 -28.43 -3.64 -34.35
C GLN A 148 -29.18 -3.29 -33.03
N GLN A 149 -28.35 -2.92 -32.05
CA GLN A 149 -28.51 -1.82 -31.09
C GLN A 149 -29.92 -1.51 -30.55
N SER A 150 -30.21 -2.00 -29.34
CA SER A 150 -30.95 -1.21 -28.34
C SER A 150 -30.35 -1.43 -26.96
N GLU A 151 -30.24 -0.35 -26.17
CA GLU A 151 -29.85 -0.47 -24.77
C GLU A 151 -31.02 -1.02 -23.94
N THR A 152 -30.77 -2.02 -23.11
CA THR A 152 -31.68 -2.36 -22.02
C THR A 152 -30.87 -2.83 -20.81
N LYS A 153 -31.38 -2.52 -19.62
CA LYS A 153 -30.78 -2.95 -18.34
C LYS A 153 -30.88 -4.47 -18.21
N GLN A 154 -29.91 -5.20 -18.75
CA GLN A 154 -29.75 -6.61 -18.41
C GLN A 154 -29.33 -6.70 -16.94
N ASP A 155 -30.15 -7.40 -16.16
CA ASP A 155 -29.79 -7.85 -14.83
C ASP A 155 -28.50 -8.65 -14.93
N ARG A 156 -27.44 -8.17 -14.28
CA ARG A 156 -26.07 -8.54 -14.65
C ARG A 156 -25.69 -9.86 -13.99
N LYS A 157 -26.20 -10.96 -14.56
CA LYS A 157 -25.86 -12.35 -14.21
C LYS A 157 -24.38 -12.40 -13.82
N SER A 158 -24.12 -12.81 -12.57
CA SER A 158 -22.79 -12.84 -12.00
C SER A 158 -21.88 -13.71 -12.86
N ARG A 159 -21.04 -13.06 -13.68
CA ARG A 159 -20.02 -13.77 -14.46
C ARG A 159 -19.15 -14.53 -13.48
N GLU A 160 -18.89 -15.80 -13.80
CA GLU A 160 -18.00 -16.63 -12.99
C GLU A 160 -16.62 -15.94 -12.91
N PRO A 161 -15.95 -15.98 -11.74
CA PRO A 161 -14.67 -15.31 -11.57
C PRO A 161 -13.63 -15.91 -12.51
N GLN A 162 -12.89 -15.06 -13.20
CA GLN A 162 -11.84 -15.48 -14.14
C GLN A 162 -10.68 -16.19 -13.42
N MET A 163 -10.52 -15.94 -12.12
CA MET A 163 -9.76 -16.73 -11.16
C MET A 163 -10.19 -16.38 -9.73
N VAL A 164 -9.88 -17.24 -8.77
CA VAL A 164 -9.97 -16.96 -7.33
C VAL A 164 -8.55 -16.90 -6.77
N THR A 165 -8.24 -15.93 -5.91
CA THR A 165 -6.90 -15.81 -5.30
C THR A 165 -6.70 -16.85 -4.19
N THR A 166 -5.45 -17.05 -3.77
CA THR A 166 -5.11 -17.88 -2.58
C THR A 166 -5.82 -17.41 -1.30
N ASN A 167 -6.22 -16.14 -1.25
CA ASN A 167 -6.98 -15.53 -0.15
C ASN A 167 -8.51 -15.68 -0.31
N GLY A 168 -9.00 -16.41 -1.31
CA GLY A 168 -10.43 -16.60 -1.60
C GLY A 168 -11.10 -15.45 -2.36
N GLU A 169 -10.35 -14.43 -2.77
CA GLU A 169 -10.88 -13.21 -3.41
C GLU A 169 -11.21 -13.46 -4.88
N LYS A 170 -12.32 -12.91 -5.39
CA LYS A 170 -12.82 -13.20 -6.73
C LYS A 170 -12.34 -12.17 -7.74
N VAL A 171 -11.46 -12.60 -8.66
CA VAL A 171 -11.04 -11.79 -9.81
C VAL A 171 -12.14 -11.86 -10.87
N THR A 172 -13.02 -10.87 -10.86
CA THR A 172 -14.24 -10.86 -11.70
C THR A 172 -13.98 -10.36 -13.12
N HIS A 173 -12.93 -9.56 -13.33
CA HIS A 173 -12.62 -8.98 -14.63
C HIS A 173 -11.20 -8.41 -14.67
N GLY A 174 -10.27 -9.06 -15.38
CA GLY A 174 -9.00 -8.50 -15.87
C GLY A 174 -9.07 -8.20 -17.36
N HIS A 175 -8.49 -7.07 -17.79
CA HIS A 175 -8.35 -6.71 -19.21
C HIS A 175 -7.17 -5.74 -19.42
N ALA A 176 -6.66 -5.69 -20.66
CA ALA A 176 -5.82 -4.60 -21.13
C ALA A 176 -6.65 -3.54 -21.87
N TYR A 177 -6.25 -2.28 -21.78
CA TYR A 177 -6.83 -1.17 -22.52
C TYR A 177 -5.76 -0.15 -22.94
N GLN A 178 -6.03 0.60 -24.01
CA GLN A 178 -5.16 1.64 -24.55
C GLN A 178 -5.39 2.98 -23.82
N SER A 179 -4.33 3.74 -23.56
CA SER A 179 -4.44 5.08 -22.95
C SER A 179 -5.11 6.08 -23.89
N LYS A 180 -6.02 6.89 -23.33
CA LYS A 180 -6.68 8.00 -24.05
C LYS A 180 -5.77 9.19 -24.31
N ALA A 181 -4.63 9.28 -23.62
CA ALA A 181 -3.66 10.37 -23.81
C ALA A 181 -2.54 9.96 -24.79
N ASN A 182 -2.02 8.73 -24.66
CA ASN A 182 -0.90 8.22 -25.43
C ASN A 182 -1.30 6.87 -26.07
N PRO A 183 -1.65 6.80 -27.37
CA PRO A 183 -2.10 5.57 -28.01
C PRO A 183 -1.08 4.41 -27.95
N GLU A 184 0.21 4.69 -27.80
CA GLU A 184 1.26 3.68 -27.64
C GLU A 184 1.27 3.03 -26.24
N GLU A 185 0.67 3.66 -25.24
CA GLU A 185 0.67 3.17 -23.86
C GLU A 185 -0.56 2.29 -23.56
N TRP A 186 -0.32 0.99 -23.46
CA TRP A 186 -1.31 0.03 -22.99
C TRP A 186 -1.21 -0.21 -21.50
N TYR A 187 -2.36 -0.45 -20.86
CA TYR A 187 -2.49 -0.66 -19.43
C TYR A 187 -3.31 -1.91 -19.12
N PHE A 188 -2.77 -2.79 -18.28
CA PHE A 188 -3.54 -3.87 -17.66
C PHE A 188 -4.22 -3.38 -16.37
N THR A 189 -5.44 -3.85 -16.12
CA THR A 189 -6.12 -3.65 -14.84
C THR A 189 -7.10 -4.78 -14.56
N ALA A 190 -7.35 -5.04 -13.27
CA ALA A 190 -8.27 -6.09 -12.83
C ALA A 190 -9.20 -5.63 -11.70
N LYS A 191 -10.34 -6.32 -11.55
CA LYS A 191 -11.29 -6.19 -10.45
C LYS A 191 -11.24 -7.39 -9.52
N ILE A 192 -10.85 -7.16 -8.27
CA ILE A 192 -10.90 -8.15 -7.19
C ILE A 192 -12.06 -7.76 -6.25
N ASP A 193 -13.01 -8.67 -6.02
CA ASP A 193 -14.20 -8.45 -5.16
C ASP A 193 -14.92 -7.12 -5.43
N GLY A 194 -15.02 -6.77 -6.73
CA GLY A 194 -15.63 -5.53 -7.23
C GLY A 194 -14.70 -4.30 -7.25
N VAL A 195 -13.63 -4.29 -6.45
CA VAL A 195 -12.64 -3.20 -6.36
C VAL A 195 -11.71 -3.21 -7.56
N GLN A 196 -11.62 -2.09 -8.28
CA GLN A 196 -10.69 -1.90 -9.41
C GLN A 196 -9.27 -1.64 -8.88
N LEU A 197 -8.30 -2.43 -9.33
CA LEU A 197 -6.88 -2.21 -9.05
C LEU A 197 -6.33 -1.03 -9.85
N LYS A 198 -5.36 -0.29 -9.28
CA LYS A 198 -4.68 0.81 -9.99
C LYS A 198 -4.04 0.26 -11.28
N PRO A 199 -4.36 0.80 -12.47
CA PRO A 199 -3.83 0.30 -13.74
C PRO A 199 -2.31 0.30 -13.82
N GLN A 200 -1.79 -0.65 -14.59
CA GLN A 200 -0.37 -0.96 -14.76
C GLN A 200 0.02 -0.84 -16.23
N LYS A 201 1.01 0.00 -16.57
CA LYS A 201 1.52 0.06 -17.96
C LYS A 201 2.11 -1.30 -18.33
N MET A 202 1.77 -1.80 -19.51
CA MET A 202 2.22 -3.10 -20.01
C MET A 202 3.56 -3.00 -20.76
N ASP A 203 4.33 -4.09 -20.68
CA ASP A 203 5.46 -4.34 -21.56
C ASP A 203 4.97 -4.66 -22.99
N ALA A 204 5.72 -4.24 -24.02
CA ALA A 204 5.35 -4.47 -25.42
C ALA A 204 5.27 -5.96 -25.79
N ALA A 205 6.10 -6.80 -25.16
CA ALA A 205 6.07 -8.26 -25.33
C ALA A 205 4.78 -8.88 -24.76
N ASP A 206 4.41 -8.49 -23.53
CA ASP A 206 3.19 -8.95 -22.87
C ASP A 206 1.94 -8.48 -23.64
N LEU A 207 1.97 -7.28 -24.23
CA LEU A 207 0.91 -6.78 -25.10
C LEU A 207 0.77 -7.62 -26.37
N ALA A 208 1.87 -7.91 -27.06
CA ALA A 208 1.85 -8.73 -28.28
C ALA A 208 1.33 -10.15 -27.98
N ALA A 209 1.79 -10.77 -26.89
CA ALA A 209 1.30 -12.07 -26.43
C ALA A 209 -0.18 -12.04 -26.01
N TYR A 210 -0.66 -10.96 -25.37
CA TYR A 210 -2.07 -10.79 -25.04
C TYR A 210 -2.95 -10.63 -26.29
N GLN A 211 -2.52 -9.83 -27.28
CA GLN A 211 -3.26 -9.65 -28.54
C GLN A 211 -3.39 -10.97 -29.33
N LYS A 212 -2.34 -11.81 -29.30
CA LYS A 212 -2.38 -13.16 -29.88
C LYS A 212 -3.11 -14.20 -29.00
N LYS A 213 -3.51 -13.85 -27.77
CA LYS A 213 -4.07 -14.74 -26.74
C LYS A 213 -3.09 -15.82 -26.23
N GLU A 214 -1.79 -15.61 -26.41
CA GLU A 214 -0.70 -16.42 -25.82
C GLU A 214 -0.58 -16.17 -24.30
N MET A 215 -1.00 -15.00 -23.81
CA MET A 215 -1.01 -14.63 -22.37
C MET A 215 -2.44 -14.57 -21.81
N THR A 216 -2.65 -15.27 -20.69
CA THR A 216 -3.94 -15.38 -19.99
C THR A 216 -4.09 -14.34 -18.86
N VAL A 217 -5.32 -14.13 -18.38
CA VAL A 217 -5.59 -13.20 -17.26
C VAL A 217 -4.85 -13.60 -15.97
N PRO A 218 -4.76 -14.88 -15.55
CA PRO A 218 -3.92 -15.28 -14.42
C PRO A 218 -2.44 -14.90 -14.57
N GLN A 219 -1.83 -15.17 -15.73
CA GLN A 219 -0.42 -14.79 -15.98
C GLN A 219 -0.21 -13.27 -15.95
N LEU A 220 -1.18 -12.48 -16.45
CA LEU A 220 -1.15 -11.02 -16.33
C LEU A 220 -1.35 -10.55 -14.87
N MET A 221 -2.16 -11.25 -14.08
CA MET A 221 -2.30 -10.99 -12.64
C MET A 221 -0.99 -11.27 -11.88
N GLU A 222 -0.32 -12.38 -12.18
CA GLU A 222 1.00 -12.72 -11.62
C GLU A 222 2.07 -11.68 -12.02
N ARG A 223 2.08 -11.26 -13.29
CA ARG A 223 3.03 -10.29 -13.85
C ARG A 223 2.86 -8.87 -13.28
N TYR A 224 1.63 -8.38 -13.20
CA TYR A 224 1.33 -6.98 -12.90
C TYR A 224 0.81 -6.72 -11.48
N TYR A 225 0.31 -7.75 -10.79
CA TYR A 225 -0.23 -7.68 -9.42
C TYR A 225 0.17 -8.88 -8.54
N PRO A 226 1.46 -9.33 -8.51
CA PRO A 226 1.86 -10.56 -7.82
C PRO A 226 1.45 -10.62 -6.35
N THR A 227 1.54 -9.49 -5.64
CA THR A 227 1.16 -9.37 -4.22
C THR A 227 -0.33 -9.59 -3.95
N LYS A 228 -1.20 -9.53 -4.97
CA LYS A 228 -2.63 -9.86 -4.85
C LYS A 228 -2.91 -11.37 -4.93
N LEU A 229 -1.94 -12.17 -5.37
CA LEU A 229 -2.05 -13.63 -5.45
C LEU A 229 -1.29 -14.33 -4.32
N MET A 230 -0.44 -13.61 -3.60
CA MET A 230 0.28 -14.09 -2.42
C MET A 230 -0.66 -14.24 -1.21
N PRO A 231 -0.42 -15.25 -0.34
CA PRO A 231 -1.20 -15.41 0.88
C PRO A 231 -0.95 -14.24 1.85
N LYS A 232 -2.02 -13.73 2.46
CA LYS A 232 -1.94 -12.67 3.47
C LYS A 232 -1.36 -13.18 4.78
N VAL A 233 -0.49 -12.38 5.36
CA VAL A 233 -0.01 -12.53 6.74
C VAL A 233 -1.19 -12.32 7.70
N SER A 234 -1.22 -13.07 8.81
CA SER A 234 -2.26 -12.90 9.83
C SER A 234 -2.26 -11.48 10.40
N GLU A 235 -3.42 -10.99 10.86
CA GLU A 235 -3.47 -9.66 11.48
C GLU A 235 -2.53 -9.53 12.68
N GLU A 236 -2.27 -10.62 13.40
CA GLU A 236 -1.38 -10.65 14.56
C GLU A 236 0.10 -10.51 14.15
N ALA A 237 0.57 -11.28 13.16
CA ALA A 237 1.93 -11.16 12.64
C ALA A 237 2.15 -9.85 11.84
N PHE A 238 1.09 -9.21 11.36
CA PHE A 238 1.15 -7.85 10.82
C PHE A 238 1.11 -6.76 11.92
N LYS A 239 0.52 -7.05 13.09
CA LYS A 239 0.47 -6.15 14.27
C LYS A 239 1.77 -6.23 15.10
N MET A 240 2.89 -5.88 14.47
CA MET A 240 4.17 -5.58 15.13
C MET A 240 4.58 -6.55 16.26
N PRO A 241 5.01 -7.78 15.93
CA PRO A 241 6.01 -8.43 16.77
C PRO A 241 7.22 -7.47 16.85
N LYS A 242 7.86 -7.42 18.03
CA LYS A 242 8.68 -6.27 18.41
C LYS A 242 10.18 -6.43 18.16
N SER A 243 10.70 -7.58 17.70
CA SER A 243 12.11 -7.91 17.90
C SER A 243 12.74 -8.67 16.73
N ILE A 244 13.66 -8.00 16.03
CA ILE A 244 14.48 -8.59 14.96
C ILE A 244 15.81 -9.11 15.53
N ALA A 245 16.36 -10.20 15.00
CA ALA A 245 17.66 -10.73 15.43
C ALA A 245 18.82 -9.85 14.90
N GLY A 246 19.41 -9.03 15.77
CA GLY A 246 20.52 -8.13 15.45
C GLY A 246 21.91 -8.64 15.92
N PRO A 247 22.99 -7.89 15.61
CA PRO A 247 24.36 -8.28 15.93
C PRO A 247 24.68 -8.30 17.42
N GLU A 248 24.02 -7.47 18.23
CA GLU A 248 24.26 -7.33 19.67
C GLU A 248 23.08 -7.85 20.52
N GLY A 249 22.09 -8.51 19.89
CA GLY A 249 20.89 -9.03 20.54
C GLY A 249 19.60 -8.73 19.77
N GLY A 250 18.46 -8.81 20.44
CA GLY A 250 17.16 -8.45 19.87
C GLY A 250 17.02 -6.94 19.64
N ILE A 251 16.89 -6.53 18.39
CA ILE A 251 16.64 -5.14 17.98
C ILE A 251 15.15 -4.85 18.11
N GLN A 252 14.78 -3.98 19.07
CA GLN A 252 13.38 -3.66 19.30
C GLN A 252 12.86 -2.60 18.32
N VAL A 253 11.87 -2.97 17.50
CA VAL A 253 11.22 -2.06 16.54
C VAL A 253 10.01 -1.41 17.21
N GLU A 254 10.15 -0.15 17.60
CA GLU A 254 9.11 0.60 18.31
C GLU A 254 7.99 1.07 17.37
N LYS A 255 8.37 1.47 16.15
CA LYS A 255 7.45 2.05 15.17
C LYS A 255 7.93 1.78 13.76
N PHE A 256 7.00 1.35 12.91
CA PHE A 256 7.19 1.20 11.46
C PHE A 256 5.97 1.77 10.73
N ASN A 257 6.18 2.70 9.79
CA ASN A 257 5.09 3.25 9.00
C ASN A 257 5.56 3.73 7.61
N VAL A 258 4.64 3.72 6.64
CA VAL A 258 4.83 4.37 5.34
C VAL A 258 4.42 5.83 5.43
N TYR A 259 5.18 6.72 4.79
CA TYR A 259 4.78 8.10 4.52
C TYR A 259 5.14 8.49 3.08
N LYS A 260 4.62 9.62 2.60
CA LYS A 260 5.01 10.22 1.31
C LYS A 260 5.86 11.44 1.59
N GLU A 261 7.01 11.57 0.92
CA GLU A 261 7.89 12.72 1.09
C GLU A 261 7.24 14.00 0.55
N LYS A 262 7.36 15.08 1.32
CA LYS A 262 6.71 16.38 1.04
C LYS A 262 7.69 17.55 0.97
N ASP A 263 8.94 17.36 1.37
CA ASP A 263 9.99 18.37 1.24
C ASP A 263 10.45 18.44 -0.23
N GLU A 264 10.10 19.53 -0.92
CA GLU A 264 10.42 19.77 -2.34
C GLU A 264 11.91 19.97 -2.60
N GLN A 265 12.72 20.22 -1.57
CA GLN A 265 14.17 20.31 -1.68
C GLN A 265 14.84 18.93 -1.73
N ARG A 266 14.07 17.83 -1.59
CA ARG A 266 14.59 16.47 -1.57
C ARG A 266 14.61 15.80 -2.96
N PRO A 267 15.67 15.06 -3.32
CA PRO A 267 15.71 14.26 -4.54
C PRO A 267 14.72 13.08 -4.52
N ASP A 268 14.12 12.79 -3.36
CA ASP A 268 13.05 11.85 -3.15
C ASP A 268 11.67 12.49 -2.85
N TYR A 269 11.49 13.79 -3.12
CA TYR A 269 10.18 14.45 -3.09
C TYR A 269 9.11 13.63 -3.83
N GLY A 270 7.93 13.54 -3.21
CA GLY A 270 6.78 12.84 -3.75
C GLY A 270 6.88 11.32 -3.77
N LYS A 271 8.03 10.72 -3.45
CA LYS A 271 8.20 9.26 -3.32
C LYS A 271 7.64 8.79 -1.98
N TYR A 272 7.26 7.51 -1.90
CA TYR A 272 6.89 6.90 -0.64
C TYR A 272 8.13 6.32 0.06
N LYS A 273 8.17 6.47 1.38
CA LYS A 273 9.29 6.09 2.23
C LYS A 273 8.78 5.25 3.40
N PHE A 274 9.54 4.25 3.79
CA PHE A 274 9.41 3.66 5.11
C PHE A 274 10.10 4.57 6.12
N TYR A 275 9.48 4.71 7.29
CA TYR A 275 10.09 5.20 8.52
C TYR A 275 10.17 4.02 9.50
N VAL A 276 11.31 3.90 10.19
CA VAL A 276 11.50 2.96 11.29
C VAL A 276 12.13 3.67 12.49
N GLN A 277 11.69 3.32 13.70
CA GLN A 277 12.26 3.76 14.97
C GLN A 277 12.63 2.56 15.82
N ILE A 278 13.86 2.56 16.31
CA ILE A 278 14.53 1.50 17.07
C ILE A 278 15.29 2.20 18.20
N GLY A 279 14.70 2.23 19.40
CA GLY A 279 15.11 3.16 20.44
C GLY A 279 15.15 4.61 19.94
N ASP A 280 16.19 5.33 20.33
CA ASP A 280 16.45 6.69 19.84
C ASP A 280 16.75 6.79 18.32
N THR A 281 17.14 5.68 17.69
CA THR A 281 17.57 5.65 16.29
C THR A 281 16.35 5.70 15.35
N LYS A 282 16.29 6.74 14.54
CA LYS A 282 15.20 7.01 13.58
C LYS A 282 15.75 7.02 12.17
N MET A 283 15.22 6.18 11.30
CA MET A 283 15.68 6.04 9.92
C MET A 283 14.53 6.12 8.92
N SER A 284 14.84 6.60 7.71
CA SER A 284 13.95 6.45 6.56
C SER A 284 14.70 5.91 5.33
N ALA A 285 13.95 5.24 4.47
CA ALA A 285 14.41 4.68 3.20
C ALA A 285 13.30 4.83 2.15
N VAL A 286 13.66 5.11 0.89
CA VAL A 286 12.70 5.15 -0.22
C VAL A 286 12.20 3.72 -0.47
N ALA A 287 10.90 3.52 -0.33
CA ALA A 287 10.29 2.21 -0.41
C ALA A 287 10.17 1.76 -1.88
N SER A 288 10.60 0.54 -2.18
CA SER A 288 10.40 -0.03 -3.52
C SER A 288 8.90 -0.20 -3.83
N ARG A 289 8.55 -0.25 -5.12
CA ARG A 289 7.16 -0.48 -5.52
C ARG A 289 6.64 -1.86 -5.09
N GLN A 290 7.51 -2.88 -5.09
CA GLN A 290 7.18 -4.22 -4.62
C GLN A 290 6.96 -4.23 -3.11
N ASP A 291 7.77 -3.48 -2.36
CA ASP A 291 7.67 -3.35 -0.91
C ASP A 291 6.41 -2.61 -0.46
N LEU A 292 6.06 -1.51 -1.14
CA LEU A 292 4.83 -0.76 -0.88
C LEU A 292 3.59 -1.64 -1.12
N ASN A 293 3.57 -2.37 -2.24
CA ASN A 293 2.52 -3.33 -2.52
C ASN A 293 2.48 -4.41 -1.42
N ALA A 294 3.61 -4.99 -1.02
CA ALA A 294 3.67 -6.03 0.02
C ALA A 294 3.16 -5.54 1.39
N TYR A 295 3.45 -4.29 1.75
CA TYR A 295 2.93 -3.64 2.96
C TYR A 295 1.42 -3.40 2.90
N PHE A 296 0.92 -2.77 1.84
CA PHE A 296 -0.51 -2.44 1.72
C PHE A 296 -1.40 -3.67 1.49
N ASP A 297 -0.87 -4.70 0.84
CA ASP A 297 -1.58 -5.97 0.61
C ASP A 297 -1.45 -6.95 1.80
N ARG A 298 -0.60 -6.61 2.79
CA ARG A 298 -0.26 -7.42 3.98
C ARG A 298 0.29 -8.82 3.65
N VAL A 299 1.17 -8.91 2.65
CA VAL A 299 1.83 -10.17 2.23
C VAL A 299 3.30 -10.25 2.66
N ALA A 300 3.75 -9.31 3.50
CA ALA A 300 4.99 -9.37 4.26
C ALA A 300 4.78 -8.78 5.66
N THR A 301 5.52 -9.24 6.67
CA THR A 301 5.49 -8.62 8.01
C THR A 301 6.21 -7.27 8.01
N PRO A 302 5.90 -6.36 8.95
CA PRO A 302 6.71 -5.17 9.19
C PRO A 302 8.20 -5.50 9.42
N GLU A 303 8.50 -6.59 10.12
CA GLU A 303 9.87 -7.05 10.40
C GLU A 303 10.61 -7.40 9.10
N GLN A 304 10.02 -8.22 8.22
CA GLN A 304 10.59 -8.56 6.91
C GLN A 304 10.86 -7.33 6.03
N LEU A 305 9.98 -6.32 6.11
CA LEU A 305 10.16 -5.05 5.40
C LEU A 305 11.27 -4.19 6.03
N VAL A 306 11.42 -4.21 7.36
CA VAL A 306 12.55 -3.56 8.05
C VAL A 306 13.87 -4.25 7.67
N GLU A 307 13.94 -5.58 7.69
CA GLU A 307 15.13 -6.32 7.26
C GLU A 307 15.52 -6.00 5.82
N ARG A 308 14.56 -6.03 4.88
CA ARG A 308 14.85 -5.77 3.46
C ARG A 308 15.26 -4.32 3.14
N ASN A 309 14.73 -3.33 3.86
CA ASN A 309 14.95 -1.90 3.56
C ASN A 309 15.99 -1.22 4.46
N PHE A 310 16.27 -1.77 5.64
CA PHE A 310 17.18 -1.19 6.65
C PHE A 310 18.24 -2.17 7.15
N GLY A 311 18.19 -3.45 6.78
CA GLY A 311 19.07 -4.48 7.34
C GLY A 311 20.57 -4.21 7.19
N GLU A 312 21.00 -3.51 6.13
CA GLU A 312 22.42 -3.12 5.96
C GLU A 312 22.85 -2.06 7.01
N ARG A 313 21.99 -1.06 7.28
CA ARG A 313 22.19 -0.03 8.33
C ARG A 313 21.97 -0.54 9.75
N LEU A 314 21.22 -1.61 9.91
CA LEU A 314 21.05 -2.36 11.17
C LEU A 314 22.10 -3.47 11.33
N HIS A 315 23.01 -3.61 10.34
CA HIS A 315 24.08 -4.60 10.28
C HIS A 315 23.57 -6.03 10.52
N LEU A 316 22.39 -6.36 10.01
CA LEU A 316 21.76 -7.67 10.13
C LEU A 316 22.43 -8.70 9.23
N LYS A 317 22.56 -9.94 9.71
CA LYS A 317 23.10 -11.06 8.91
C LYS A 317 22.26 -11.35 7.66
N SER A 318 20.92 -11.32 7.78
CA SER A 318 19.98 -11.56 6.68
C SER A 318 20.12 -10.56 5.52
N ALA A 319 20.62 -9.35 5.78
CA ALA A 319 20.91 -8.37 4.74
C ALA A 319 22.03 -8.84 3.78
N TYR A 320 22.92 -9.72 4.25
CA TYR A 320 24.09 -10.20 3.52
C TYR A 320 23.96 -11.63 2.98
N GLU A 321 23.07 -12.45 3.53
CA GLU A 321 22.86 -13.86 3.10
C GLU A 321 22.45 -14.02 1.62
N LYS A 322 21.86 -12.96 1.05
CA LYS A 322 21.52 -12.84 -0.38
C LYS A 322 22.74 -12.69 -1.32
N TYR A 323 23.93 -12.39 -0.79
CA TYR A 323 25.15 -12.18 -1.57
C TYR A 323 26.07 -13.39 -1.48
N GLN A 324 26.26 -14.09 -2.60
CA GLN A 324 27.15 -15.25 -2.73
C GLN A 324 28.03 -15.09 -3.97
N LEU A 325 29.28 -15.59 -3.89
CA LEU A 325 30.20 -15.56 -5.02
C LEU A 325 29.80 -16.60 -6.08
N PRO A 326 30.01 -16.33 -7.38
CA PRO A 326 29.83 -17.31 -8.44
C PRO A 326 30.71 -18.55 -8.25
N GLU A 327 30.24 -19.67 -8.79
CA GLU A 327 31.00 -20.91 -8.78
C GLU A 327 32.33 -20.77 -9.54
N GLY A 328 33.40 -21.40 -9.02
CA GLY A 328 34.74 -21.30 -9.59
C GLY A 328 35.56 -20.07 -9.18
N VAL A 329 35.12 -19.30 -8.18
CA VAL A 329 35.91 -18.27 -7.48
C VAL A 329 36.47 -18.85 -6.17
N ASP A 330 37.76 -18.67 -5.88
CA ASP A 330 38.33 -19.04 -4.56
C ASP A 330 38.13 -17.89 -3.54
N PRO A 331 37.44 -18.12 -2.41
CA PRO A 331 37.34 -17.16 -1.30
C PRO A 331 38.68 -16.57 -0.80
N LYS A 332 39.80 -17.29 -0.95
CA LYS A 332 41.15 -16.79 -0.61
C LYS A 332 41.60 -15.63 -1.50
N GLY A 333 41.06 -15.53 -2.72
CA GLY A 333 41.30 -14.41 -3.64
C GLY A 333 40.66 -13.10 -3.19
N VAL A 334 39.71 -13.14 -2.26
CA VAL A 334 38.97 -11.97 -1.79
C VAL A 334 39.82 -11.14 -0.83
N ARG A 335 40.10 -9.89 -1.21
CA ARG A 335 40.85 -8.93 -0.39
C ARG A 335 40.03 -7.65 -0.17
N VAL A 336 39.72 -7.36 1.09
CA VAL A 336 39.23 -6.04 1.54
C VAL A 336 40.39 -5.32 2.20
N ALA A 337 40.79 -4.17 1.66
CA ALA A 337 41.97 -3.43 2.11
C ALA A 337 41.76 -1.92 2.01
N LYS A 338 42.20 -1.21 3.05
CA LYS A 338 42.22 0.26 3.07
C LYS A 338 43.22 0.78 2.06
N ASP A 339 42.77 1.67 1.20
CA ASP A 339 43.63 2.40 0.28
C ASP A 339 44.51 3.41 1.04
N ARG A 340 45.72 3.67 0.53
CA ARG A 340 46.65 4.65 1.10
C ARG A 340 46.49 6.04 0.49
N GLY A 341 45.90 6.16 -0.70
CA GLY A 341 45.72 7.45 -1.38
C GLY A 341 44.51 8.25 -0.88
N ASP A 342 43.36 7.58 -0.71
CA ASP A 342 42.09 8.21 -0.31
C ASP A 342 41.56 7.75 1.06
N ASN A 343 42.30 6.87 1.75
CA ASN A 343 41.98 6.35 3.08
C ASN A 343 40.61 5.61 3.16
N LYS A 344 40.04 5.17 2.02
CA LYS A 344 38.78 4.41 1.94
C LYS A 344 39.02 2.90 1.97
N TRP A 345 38.06 2.12 2.47
CA TRP A 345 38.11 0.67 2.37
C TRP A 345 37.64 0.22 0.99
N LYS A 346 38.42 -0.66 0.32
CA LYS A 346 38.08 -1.18 -1.00
C LYS A 346 38.19 -2.70 -1.07
N VAL A 347 37.26 -3.34 -1.77
CA VAL A 347 37.24 -4.78 -2.04
C VAL A 347 37.75 -5.06 -3.45
N SER A 348 38.46 -6.18 -3.63
CA SER A 348 38.81 -6.76 -4.95
C SER A 348 38.94 -8.28 -4.83
N VAL A 349 38.68 -9.01 -5.92
CA VAL A 349 38.88 -10.46 -6.02
C VAL A 349 39.98 -10.77 -7.02
N ASP A 350 40.95 -11.55 -6.57
CA ASP A 350 42.06 -12.07 -7.36
C ASP A 350 41.78 -13.53 -7.74
N MET A 351 41.58 -13.82 -9.03
CA MET A 351 41.23 -15.15 -9.54
C MET A 351 42.40 -15.83 -10.29
N GLY A 352 43.62 -15.34 -10.09
CA GLY A 352 44.83 -15.88 -10.73
C GLY A 352 44.77 -15.76 -12.25
N GLU A 353 44.89 -16.89 -12.96
CA GLU A 353 44.88 -16.94 -14.43
C GLU A 353 43.58 -16.39 -15.05
N LYS A 354 42.45 -16.42 -14.31
CA LYS A 354 41.17 -15.86 -14.76
C LYS A 354 41.11 -14.32 -14.67
N GLY A 355 42.19 -13.68 -14.22
CA GLY A 355 42.30 -12.25 -14.01
C GLY A 355 41.95 -11.81 -12.58
N ARG A 356 41.87 -10.49 -12.39
CA ARG A 356 41.60 -9.85 -11.11
C ARG A 356 40.65 -8.68 -11.33
N THR A 357 39.75 -8.46 -10.37
CA THR A 357 38.81 -7.33 -10.42
C THR A 357 39.48 -5.99 -10.07
N ASP A 358 38.84 -4.91 -10.49
CA ASP A 358 39.07 -3.57 -9.97
C ASP A 358 38.78 -3.46 -8.45
N ARG A 359 39.20 -2.33 -7.86
CA ARG A 359 39.07 -2.06 -6.42
C ARG A 359 37.88 -1.15 -6.11
N HIS A 360 36.72 -1.76 -5.89
CA HIS A 360 35.49 -1.05 -5.50
C HIS A 360 35.51 -0.58 -4.05
N GLU A 361 35.10 0.68 -3.81
CA GLU A 361 34.87 1.22 -2.46
C GLU A 361 33.64 0.56 -1.80
N ILE A 362 33.76 0.21 -0.52
CA ILE A 362 32.66 -0.33 0.29
C ILE A 362 32.04 0.76 1.16
N SER A 363 30.74 0.65 1.46
CA SER A 363 30.06 1.63 2.32
C SER A 363 30.54 1.57 3.78
N PHE A 364 30.22 2.60 4.56
CA PHE A 364 30.44 2.59 6.02
C PHE A 364 29.71 1.41 6.68
N ASP A 365 28.45 1.17 6.31
CA ASP A 365 27.62 0.11 6.88
C ASP A 365 28.20 -1.28 6.58
N ASP A 366 28.72 -1.49 5.37
CA ASP A 366 29.43 -2.72 4.99
C ASP A 366 30.74 -2.91 5.75
N GLY A 367 31.51 -1.83 5.94
CA GLY A 367 32.73 -1.85 6.74
C GLY A 367 32.46 -2.15 8.22
N TYR A 368 31.40 -1.59 8.79
CA TYR A 368 30.99 -1.86 10.17
C TYR A 368 30.49 -3.31 10.32
N SER A 369 29.66 -3.78 9.38
CA SER A 369 29.17 -5.17 9.31
C SER A 369 30.30 -6.20 9.20
N LEU A 370 31.37 -5.88 8.47
CA LEU A 370 32.54 -6.74 8.27
C LEU A 370 33.51 -6.74 9.47
N PHE A 371 33.88 -5.55 9.97
CA PHE A 371 34.97 -5.42 10.93
C PHE A 371 34.53 -5.37 12.40
N LYS A 372 33.33 -4.85 12.70
CA LYS A 372 32.87 -4.60 14.07
C LYS A 372 31.86 -5.64 14.54
N THR A 373 30.75 -5.82 13.83
CA THR A 373 29.70 -6.80 14.21
C THR A 373 29.94 -8.20 13.66
N LYS A 374 30.73 -8.32 12.58
CA LYS A 374 31.03 -9.59 11.88
C LYS A 374 29.79 -10.30 11.33
N THR A 375 28.75 -9.54 11.00
CA THR A 375 27.50 -10.02 10.39
C THR A 375 27.57 -10.10 8.86
N ALA A 376 28.60 -9.50 8.25
CA ALA A 376 28.98 -9.72 6.85
C ALA A 376 30.35 -10.40 6.77
N THR A 377 30.54 -11.33 5.83
CA THR A 377 31.86 -11.86 5.46
C THR A 377 32.45 -11.10 4.28
N ARG A 378 33.78 -11.14 4.10
CA ARG A 378 34.45 -10.49 2.96
C ARG A 378 33.95 -11.03 1.61
N GLU A 379 33.57 -12.30 1.56
CA GLU A 379 33.01 -12.99 0.39
C GLU A 379 31.64 -12.42 0.02
N GLN A 380 30.78 -12.16 1.02
CA GLN A 380 29.48 -11.50 0.82
C GLN A 380 29.66 -10.04 0.35
N ILE A 381 30.62 -9.30 0.93
CA ILE A 381 30.95 -7.94 0.49
C ILE A 381 31.51 -7.92 -0.94
N ALA A 382 32.39 -8.87 -1.29
CA ALA A 382 32.85 -9.02 -2.67
C ALA A 382 31.70 -9.34 -3.63
N ALA A 383 30.79 -10.24 -3.23
CA ALA A 383 29.64 -10.60 -4.04
C ALA A 383 28.66 -9.42 -4.24
N LYS A 384 28.46 -8.58 -3.21
CA LYS A 384 27.64 -7.36 -3.28
C LYS A 384 28.13 -6.37 -4.34
N TYR A 385 29.45 -6.19 -4.46
CA TYR A 385 30.05 -5.15 -5.29
C TYR A 385 30.58 -5.63 -6.65
N LEU A 386 31.06 -6.88 -6.75
CA LEU A 386 31.91 -7.34 -7.86
C LEU A 386 31.28 -8.47 -8.69
N ASN A 387 30.12 -9.03 -8.31
CA ASN A 387 29.55 -10.21 -8.99
C ASN A 387 29.38 -10.05 -10.51
N SER A 388 29.02 -8.85 -10.99
CA SER A 388 28.89 -8.57 -12.43
C SER A 388 30.24 -8.64 -13.16
N GLU A 389 31.28 -8.06 -12.56
CA GLU A 389 32.64 -8.04 -13.11
C GLU A 389 33.28 -9.43 -13.06
N ILE A 390 33.15 -10.12 -11.93
CA ILE A 390 33.57 -11.52 -11.73
C ILE A 390 32.94 -12.41 -12.80
N SER A 391 31.62 -12.31 -13.01
CA SER A 391 30.90 -13.11 -14.01
C SER A 391 31.39 -12.80 -15.44
N GLY A 392 31.66 -11.53 -15.74
CA GLY A 392 32.26 -11.11 -17.00
C GLY A 392 33.66 -11.68 -17.24
N LEU A 393 34.53 -11.64 -16.23
CA LEU A 393 35.88 -12.23 -16.28
C LEU A 393 35.84 -13.75 -16.44
N LEU A 394 34.95 -14.44 -15.72
CA LEU A 394 34.76 -15.90 -15.82
C LEU A 394 34.29 -16.28 -17.25
N ALA A 395 33.27 -15.61 -17.78
CA ALA A 395 32.74 -15.87 -19.13
C ALA A 395 33.76 -15.51 -20.24
N ALA A 396 34.53 -14.43 -20.05
CA ALA A 396 35.62 -14.08 -20.95
C ALA A 396 36.75 -15.11 -20.93
N ASN A 397 36.94 -15.84 -19.82
CA ASN A 397 37.95 -16.90 -19.72
C ASN A 397 37.47 -18.23 -20.32
N THR A 398 36.22 -18.65 -20.09
CA THR A 398 35.67 -19.85 -20.75
C THR A 398 35.68 -19.71 -22.27
N ALA A 399 35.26 -18.56 -22.81
CA ALA A 399 35.28 -18.28 -24.24
C ALA A 399 36.71 -18.24 -24.85
N LYS A 400 37.75 -17.96 -24.06
CA LYS A 400 39.16 -18.12 -24.48
C LYS A 400 39.55 -19.60 -24.52
N MET A 401 39.20 -20.36 -23.48
CA MET A 401 39.53 -21.78 -23.41
C MET A 401 38.85 -22.57 -24.54
N GLU A 402 37.56 -22.33 -24.79
CA GLU A 402 36.80 -22.94 -25.89
C GLU A 402 37.45 -22.68 -27.25
N LYS A 403 37.78 -21.42 -27.57
CA LYS A 403 38.52 -21.07 -28.80
C LYS A 403 39.88 -21.75 -28.89
N SER A 404 40.60 -21.86 -27.78
CA SER A 404 41.90 -22.54 -27.74
C SER A 404 41.80 -24.06 -27.89
N ALA A 405 40.63 -24.65 -27.61
CA ALA A 405 40.35 -26.07 -27.84
C ALA A 405 39.88 -26.32 -29.28
N SER A 406 39.01 -25.48 -29.83
CA SER A 406 38.54 -25.57 -31.22
C SER A 406 39.61 -25.23 -32.27
N MET A 407 40.74 -24.66 -31.86
CA MET A 407 41.94 -24.44 -32.71
C MET A 407 43.00 -25.54 -32.55
N LYS A 408 42.70 -26.61 -31.78
CA LYS A 408 43.58 -27.78 -31.56
C LYS A 408 42.92 -29.11 -32.00
N MET A 409 41.76 -29.02 -32.64
CA MET A 409 40.97 -30.10 -33.24
C MET A 409 40.91 -29.86 -34.76
#